data_AF-K1S6H9-F1
#
_entry.id   AF-K1S6H9-F1
#
_cell.length_a   1.000
_cell.length_b   1.000
_cell.length_c   1.000
_cell.angle_alpha   90.00
_cell.angle_beta   90.00
_cell.angle_gamma   90.00
#
_symmetry.space_group_name_H-M   'P 1'
#
loop_
_entity.id
_entity.type
_entity.pdbx_description
1 polymer ?
#
loop_
_entity_poly.entity_id
_entity_poly.type
_entity_poly.pdbx_seq_one_letter_code
_entity_poly.pdbx_strand_id
1 'polypeptide(L)' 'ACAIVIGNEGKGISRLVREKCDVIASLPMKGQINSLNASVAAGILMYKAMKNR' A
#
# COMPACT_ATOMS: atom_id res chain seq x y z
N ALA A 1 -8.17 15.61 4.56
CA ALA A 1 -8.58 14.18 4.63
C ALA A 1 -7.63 13.37 3.76
N CYS A 2 -7.36 12.09 4.07
CA CYS A 2 -6.46 11.24 3.29
C CYS A 2 -7.12 9.87 3.08
N ALA A 3 -7.00 9.31 1.88
CA ALA A 3 -7.51 7.99 1.53
C ALA A 3 -6.34 7.06 1.21
N ILE A 4 -6.35 5.85 1.77
CA ILE A 4 -5.33 4.83 1.50
C ILE A 4 -5.95 3.78 0.59
N VAL A 5 -5.33 3.58 -0.57
CA VAL A 5 -5.76 2.57 -1.54
C VAL A 5 -4.82 1.37 -1.48
N ILE A 6 -5.38 0.18 -1.34
CA ILE A 6 -4.62 -1.07 -1.25
C ILE A 6 -5.15 -2.02 -2.32
N GLY A 7 -4.23 -2.55 -3.11
CA GLY A 7 -4.53 -3.46 -4.21
C GLY A 7 -4.59 -4.91 -3.77
N ASN A 8 -4.87 -5.78 -4.72
CA ASN A 8 -4.82 -7.23 -4.50
C ASN A 8 -3.36 -7.68 -4.31
N GLU A 9 -3.13 -8.70 -3.48
CA GLU A 9 -1.78 -9.21 -3.14
C GLU A 9 -0.98 -9.70 -4.35
N GLY A 10 -1.66 -10.17 -5.40
CA GLY A 10 -1.01 -10.63 -6.63
C GLY A 10 -0.92 -9.55 -7.71
N LYS A 11 -2.06 -8.97 -8.11
CA LYS A 11 -2.13 -8.01 -9.22
C LYS A 11 -1.89 -6.56 -8.81
N GLY A 12 -1.85 -6.27 -7.52
CA GLY A 12 -1.72 -4.92 -6.99
C GLY A 12 -2.95 -4.05 -7.29
N ILE A 13 -2.70 -2.74 -7.40
CA ILE A 13 -3.71 -1.72 -7.69
C ILE A 13 -3.92 -1.65 -9.20
N SER A 14 -5.17 -1.55 -9.65
CA SER A 14 -5.48 -1.35 -11.07
C SER A 14 -4.83 -0.07 -11.60
N ARG A 15 -4.38 -0.09 -12.87
CA ARG A 15 -3.73 1.03 -13.53
C ARG A 15 -4.54 2.33 -13.43
N LEU A 16 -5.85 2.27 -13.69
CA LEU A 16 -6.73 3.45 -13.63
C LEU A 16 -6.82 4.07 -12.23
N VAL A 17 -6.71 3.24 -11.20
CA VAL A 17 -6.72 3.70 -9.81
C VAL A 17 -5.36 4.29 -9.46
N ARG A 18 -4.27 3.64 -9.89
CA ARG A 18 -2.90 4.13 -9.72
C ARG A 18 -2.68 5.51 -10.36
N GLU A 19 -3.25 5.76 -11.54
CA GLU A 19 -3.16 7.05 -12.24
C GLU A 19 -3.94 8.18 -11.52
N LYS A 20 -4.94 7.83 -10.70
CA LYS A 20 -5.70 8.78 -9.89
C LYS A 20 -5.12 9.03 -8.50
N CYS A 21 -4.12 8.25 -8.09
CA CYS A 21 -3.48 8.43 -6.79
C CYS A 21 -2.46 9.57 -6.85
N ASP A 22 -2.52 10.50 -5.89
CA ASP A 22 -1.55 11.59 -5.78
C ASP A 22 -0.15 11.08 -5.43
N VAL A 23 -0.08 10.03 -4.61
CA VAL A 23 1.15 9.43 -4.13
C VAL A 23 1.06 7.92 -4.24
N ILE A 24 2.15 7.31 -4.71
CA ILE A 24 2.32 5.86 -4.76
C ILE A 24 3.41 5.49 -3.77
N ALA A 25 3.08 4.64 -2.81
CA ALA A 25 4.00 4.12 -1.83
C ALA A 25 4.09 2.59 -1.94
N SER A 26 5.28 2.05 -1.69
CA SER A 26 5.54 0.61 -1.65
C SER A 26 6.24 0.25 -0.36
N LEU A 27 5.85 -0.86 0.25
CA LEU A 27 6.58 -1.41 1.40
C LEU A 27 7.84 -2.12 0.90
N PRO A 28 9.03 -1.76 1.39
CA PRO A 28 10.26 -2.43 1.00
C PRO A 28 10.23 -3.87 1.53
N MET A 29 10.21 -4.83 0.61
CA MET A 29 10.29 -6.25 0.97
C MET A 29 11.75 -6.69 1.04
N LYS A 30 12.11 -7.41 2.10
CA LYS A 30 13.44 -8.01 2.28
C LYS A 30 13.31 -9.53 2.32
N GLY A 31 14.19 -10.23 1.61
CA GLY A 31 14.21 -11.70 1.55
C GLY A 31 13.50 -12.26 0.31
N GLN A 32 13.00 -13.49 0.41
CA GLN A 32 12.40 -14.24 -0.71
C GLN A 32 10.90 -13.99 -0.91
N ILE A 33 10.29 -13.12 -0.11
CA ILE A 33 8.85 -12.89 -0.12
C ILE A 33 8.55 -11.71 -1.04
N ASN A 34 7.67 -11.93 -2.01
CA ASN A 34 7.35 -10.93 -3.05
C ASN A 34 6.09 -10.09 -2.74
N SER A 35 5.31 -10.47 -1.73
CA SER A 35 4.11 -9.72 -1.31
C SER A 35 3.78 -9.97 0.17
N LEU A 36 3.12 -9.01 0.80
CA LEU A 36 2.52 -9.16 2.13
C LEU A 36 1.01 -9.28 2.00
N ASN A 37 0.38 -9.85 3.02
CA ASN A 37 -1.07 -9.85 3.08
C ASN A 37 -1.61 -8.41 3.08
N ALA A 38 -2.68 -8.17 2.33
CA ALA A 38 -3.24 -6.83 2.14
C ALA A 38 -3.65 -6.17 3.48
N SER A 39 -4.15 -6.96 4.44
CA SER A 39 -4.53 -6.46 5.77
C SER A 39 -3.30 -6.02 6.59
N VAL A 40 -2.19 -6.76 6.51
CA VAL A 40 -0.95 -6.44 7.19
C VAL A 40 -0.32 -5.19 6.57
N ALA A 41 -0.28 -5.11 5.24
CA ALA A 41 0.18 -3.92 4.53
C ALA A 41 -0.66 -2.68 4.90
N ALA A 42 -1.99 -2.83 5.02
CA ALA A 42 -2.89 -1.78 5.46
C ALA A 42 -2.53 -1.26 6.85
N GLY A 43 -2.36 -2.16 7.82
CA GLY A 43 -2.02 -1.80 9.19
C GLY A 43 -0.71 -1.01 9.28
N ILE A 44 0.32 -1.45 8.54
CA ILE A 44 1.61 -0.76 8.51
C ILE A 44 1.48 0.63 7.89
N LEU A 45 0.76 0.75 6.76
CA LEU A 45 0.54 2.03 6.07
C LEU A 45 -0.27 3.01 6.91
N MET A 46 -1.34 2.54 7.56
CA MET A 46 -2.16 3.35 8.46
C MET A 46 -1.36 3.83 9.66
N TYR A 47 -0.57 2.95 10.29
CA TYR A 47 0.29 3.33 11.40
C TYR A 47 1.32 4.40 10.99
N LYS A 48 1.95 4.24 9.82
CA LYS A 48 2.89 5.22 9.27
C LYS A 48 2.21 6.56 8.97
N ALA A 49 1.02 6.53 8.37
CA ALA A 49 0.23 7.72 8.06
C ALA A 49 -0.23 8.46 9.32
N MET A 50 -0.55 7.72 10.38
CA MET A 50 -0.90 8.29 11.68
C MET A 50 0.33 8.85 12.41
N LYS A 51 1.49 8.19 12.31
CA LYS A 51 2.74 8.66 12.92
C LYS A 51 3.27 9.96 12.28
N ASN A 52 3.03 10.14 10.99
CA ASN A 52 3.46 11.32 10.22
C ASN A 52 2.35 12.38 10.09
N ARG A 53 1.28 12.26 10.88
CA ARG A 53 0.20 13.25 10.97
C ARG A 53 0.56 14.33 11.97
#